data_AF-A0A815XW88-F1
#
_entry.id   AF-A0A815XW88-F1
#
_cell.length_a   1.000
_cell.length_b   1.000
_cell.length_c   1.000
_cell.angle_alpha   90.00
_cell.angle_beta   90.00
_cell.angle_gamma   90.00
#
_symmetry.space_group_name_H-M   'P 1'
#
loop_
_entity.id
_entity.type
_entity.pdbx_description
1 polymer ?
#
loop_
_entity_poly.entity_id
_entity_poly.type
_entity_poly.pdbx_seq_one_letter_code
_entity_poly.pdbx_strand_id
1 'polypeptide(L)'
;MSTQDIHKLSSVLRSIEIIEEKTNILQSEYTTSINENDNLHPTIIDDTNIHLQIFFQHFEQLLQIDLKNRISLLNNNNNKRNYWNFFSVALKESKALYDTVLYVLNSQEVKTSVGRGRLFLRFCLQNHRLGDVIQQSFMTTKIVNQFYIDESFWTVPKYVDRIIQALYQLNDLRYDLLSNSQYQLDVCWPTTESLENRSKTISDPVSRMRTNSVSSFLSMNSVDSQSHISIVPEISASIPITATLFRVL
;
A
#
# COMPACT_ATOMS: atom_id res chain seq x y z
N MET A 1 -13.94 -31.79 -12.23
CA MET A 1 -13.94 -30.52 -11.48
C MET A 1 -14.60 -30.78 -10.15
N SER A 2 -13.92 -30.50 -9.04
CA SER A 2 -14.44 -30.72 -7.69
C SER A 2 -15.42 -29.62 -7.27
N THR A 3 -16.20 -29.85 -6.21
CA THR A 3 -17.07 -28.83 -5.62
C THR A 3 -16.28 -27.58 -5.18
N GLN A 4 -15.04 -27.77 -4.71
CA GLN A 4 -14.15 -26.67 -4.32
C GLN A 4 -13.70 -25.84 -5.52
N ASP A 5 -13.42 -26.47 -6.67
CA ASP A 5 -13.09 -25.77 -7.91
C ASP A 5 -14.28 -24.94 -8.43
N ILE A 6 -15.51 -25.48 -8.32
CA ILE A 6 -16.75 -24.79 -8.71
C ILE A 6 -16.96 -23.52 -7.86
N HIS A 7 -16.84 -23.62 -6.54
CA HIS A 7 -16.95 -22.45 -5.65
C HIS A 7 -15.88 -21.40 -5.92
N LYS A 8 -14.63 -21.83 -6.13
CA LYS A 8 -13.51 -20.95 -6.48
C LYS A 8 -13.75 -20.22 -7.81
N LEU A 9 -14.15 -20.95 -8.86
CA LEU A 9 -14.44 -20.35 -10.17
C LEU A 9 -15.61 -19.35 -10.09
N SER A 10 -16.66 -19.68 -9.33
CA SER A 10 -17.77 -18.76 -9.05
C SER A 10 -17.29 -17.46 -8.37
N SER A 11 -16.41 -17.56 -7.37
CA SER A 11 -15.82 -16.39 -6.69
C SER A 11 -14.93 -15.54 -7.60
N VAL A 12 -14.16 -16.17 -8.50
CA VAL A 12 -13.38 -15.47 -9.55
C VAL A 12 -14.31 -14.72 -10.50
N LEU A 13 -15.32 -15.40 -11.07
CA LEU A 13 -16.28 -14.79 -11.99
C LEU A 13 -17.01 -13.61 -11.34
N ARG A 14 -17.45 -13.76 -10.09
CA ARG A 14 -18.11 -12.68 -9.34
C ARG A 14 -17.19 -11.48 -9.11
N SER A 15 -15.89 -11.70 -8.91
CA SER A 15 -14.93 -10.60 -8.76
C SER A 15 -14.64 -9.89 -10.08
N ILE A 16 -14.64 -10.61 -11.21
CA ILE A 16 -14.55 -10.01 -12.56
C ILE A 16 -15.80 -9.15 -12.83
N GLU A 17 -17.00 -9.66 -12.55
CA GLU A 17 -18.26 -8.90 -12.68
C GLU A 17 -18.23 -7.60 -11.86
N ILE A 18 -17.73 -7.64 -10.61
CA ILE A 18 -17.64 -6.45 -9.75
C ILE A 18 -16.63 -5.44 -10.30
N ILE A 19 -15.51 -5.90 -10.88
CA ILE A 19 -14.53 -5.02 -11.54
C ILE A 19 -15.15 -4.31 -12.75
N GLU A 20 -15.86 -5.06 -13.61
CA GLU A 20 -16.58 -4.48 -14.76
C GLU A 20 -17.68 -3.51 -14.29
N GLU A 21 -18.47 -3.89 -13.28
CA GLU A 21 -19.52 -3.05 -12.69
C GLU A 21 -18.96 -1.72 -12.17
N LYS A 22 -17.87 -1.75 -11.38
CA LYS A 22 -17.28 -0.53 -10.82
C LYS A 22 -16.58 0.32 -11.87
N THR A 23 -15.97 -0.31 -12.89
CA THR A 23 -15.43 0.40 -14.06
C THR A 23 -16.51 1.19 -14.79
N ASN A 24 -17.66 0.55 -15.07
CA ASN A 24 -18.79 1.20 -15.74
C ASN A 24 -19.38 2.35 -14.91
N ILE A 25 -19.46 2.20 -13.58
CA ILE A 25 -19.93 3.29 -12.69
C ILE A 25 -18.96 4.47 -12.71
N LEU A 26 -17.66 4.25 -12.56
CA LEU A 26 -16.64 5.31 -12.61
C LEU A 26 -16.68 6.07 -13.94
N GLN A 27 -16.86 5.35 -15.06
CA GLN A 27 -17.06 5.93 -16.39
C GLN A 27 -18.35 6.78 -16.49
N SER A 28 -19.45 6.30 -15.90
CA SER A 28 -20.72 7.03 -15.86
C SER A 28 -20.62 8.30 -15.01
N GLU A 29 -19.99 8.25 -13.83
CA GLU A 29 -19.73 9.41 -12.97
C GLU A 29 -18.87 10.46 -13.69
N TYR A 30 -17.78 10.02 -14.31
CA TYR A 30 -16.86 10.89 -15.04
C TYR A 30 -17.54 11.55 -16.26
N THR A 31 -18.27 10.78 -17.07
CA THR A 31 -19.03 11.30 -18.23
C THR A 31 -20.11 12.29 -17.80
N THR A 32 -20.81 12.02 -16.70
CA THR A 32 -21.82 12.95 -16.15
C THR A 32 -21.16 14.27 -15.74
N SER A 33 -20.02 14.21 -15.02
CA SER A 33 -19.29 15.41 -14.62
C SER A 33 -18.79 16.26 -15.79
N ILE A 34 -18.43 15.65 -16.93
CA ILE A 34 -18.04 16.38 -18.15
C ILE A 34 -19.22 17.16 -18.71
N ASN A 35 -20.38 16.51 -18.81
CA ASN A 35 -21.59 17.08 -19.40
C ASN A 35 -22.21 18.19 -18.52
N GLU A 36 -22.12 18.06 -17.20
CA GLU A 36 -22.67 19.07 -16.25
C GLU A 36 -21.78 20.32 -16.11
N ASN A 37 -20.47 20.22 -16.34
CA ASN A 37 -19.51 21.30 -16.13
C ASN A 37 -19.00 21.97 -17.43
N ASP A 38 -19.73 21.84 -18.55
CA ASP A 38 -19.35 22.41 -19.87
C ASP A 38 -17.89 22.09 -20.30
N ASN A 39 -17.36 20.92 -19.89
CA ASN A 39 -15.95 20.50 -20.04
C ASN A 39 -14.90 21.37 -19.30
N LEU A 40 -15.26 22.37 -18.49
CA LEU A 40 -14.28 23.27 -17.83
C LEU A 40 -13.41 22.54 -16.81
N HIS A 41 -14.01 21.67 -15.99
CA HIS A 41 -13.31 20.87 -14.98
C HIS A 41 -13.99 19.51 -14.82
N PRO A 42 -13.53 18.45 -15.53
CA PRO A 42 -14.00 17.09 -15.27
C PRO A 42 -13.60 16.64 -13.84
N THR A 43 -14.43 15.84 -13.20
CA THR A 43 -14.15 15.34 -11.84
C THR A 43 -12.84 14.56 -11.80
N ILE A 44 -11.97 14.92 -10.86
CA ILE A 44 -10.77 14.15 -10.52
C ILE A 44 -11.19 13.06 -9.53
N ILE A 45 -10.89 11.81 -9.85
CA ILE A 45 -11.22 10.65 -9.02
C ILE A 45 -10.05 10.40 -8.07
N ASP A 46 -10.32 10.43 -6.77
CA ASP A 46 -9.34 10.22 -5.71
C ASP A 46 -9.74 9.06 -4.77
N ASP A 47 -9.03 8.94 -3.65
CA ASP A 47 -9.27 7.92 -2.64
C ASP A 47 -10.62 8.02 -1.92
N THR A 48 -11.38 9.10 -2.06
CA THR A 48 -12.72 9.22 -1.48
C THR A 48 -13.77 8.42 -2.26
N ASN A 49 -13.49 8.07 -3.53
CA ASN A 49 -14.44 7.34 -4.36
C ASN A 49 -14.57 5.86 -3.95
N ILE A 50 -15.75 5.50 -3.43
CA ILE A 50 -16.05 4.15 -2.94
C ILE A 50 -16.01 3.08 -4.05
N HIS A 51 -16.35 3.42 -5.30
CA HIS A 51 -16.30 2.48 -6.42
C HIS A 51 -14.86 2.15 -6.81
N LEU A 52 -13.95 3.12 -6.73
CA LEU A 52 -12.51 2.90 -6.90
C LEU A 52 -11.93 2.02 -5.79
N GLN A 53 -12.33 2.23 -4.52
CA GLN A 53 -11.91 1.39 -3.40
C GLN A 53 -12.35 -0.08 -3.59
N ILE A 54 -13.62 -0.31 -3.95
CA ILE A 54 -14.17 -1.66 -4.21
C ILE A 54 -13.45 -2.31 -5.41
N PHE A 55 -13.20 -1.55 -6.48
CA PHE A 55 -12.42 -2.00 -7.63
C PHE A 55 -11.03 -2.50 -7.21
N PHE A 56 -10.27 -1.70 -6.46
CA PHE A 56 -8.92 -2.10 -6.02
C PHE A 56 -8.95 -3.32 -5.09
N GLN A 57 -9.95 -3.42 -4.21
CA GLN A 57 -10.12 -4.57 -3.32
C GLN A 57 -10.34 -5.88 -4.10
N HIS A 58 -11.27 -5.89 -5.06
CA HIS A 58 -11.53 -7.08 -5.88
C HIS A 58 -10.39 -7.38 -6.86
N PHE A 59 -9.72 -6.36 -7.36
CA PHE A 59 -8.57 -6.55 -8.24
C PHE A 59 -7.36 -7.14 -7.50
N GLU A 60 -7.08 -6.68 -6.27
CA GLU A 60 -6.07 -7.27 -5.39
C GLU A 60 -6.42 -8.73 -4.99
N GLN A 61 -7.70 -9.06 -4.82
CA GLN A 61 -8.14 -10.44 -4.60
C GLN A 61 -7.83 -11.32 -5.81
N LEU A 62 -8.22 -10.90 -7.02
CA LEU A 62 -7.93 -11.64 -8.26
C LEU A 62 -6.43 -11.88 -8.49
N LEU A 63 -5.59 -10.87 -8.21
CA LEU A 63 -4.13 -10.98 -8.31
C LEU A 63 -3.50 -11.92 -7.27
N GLN A 64 -4.19 -12.20 -6.15
CA GLN A 64 -3.70 -13.10 -5.12
C GLN A 64 -4.18 -14.55 -5.28
N ILE A 65 -5.31 -14.77 -5.96
CA ILE A 65 -5.81 -16.09 -6.28
C ILE A 65 -4.74 -16.87 -7.05
N ASP A 66 -4.56 -18.14 -6.67
CA ASP A 66 -3.68 -19.10 -7.34
C ASP A 66 -2.18 -18.82 -7.33
N LEU A 67 -1.72 -17.80 -6.58
CA LEU A 67 -0.29 -17.60 -6.34
C LEU A 67 0.33 -18.82 -5.62
N LYS A 68 1.33 -19.42 -6.26
CA LYS A 68 2.14 -20.51 -5.72
C LYS A 68 2.86 -20.03 -4.45
N ASN A 69 2.64 -20.73 -3.32
CA ASN A 69 3.32 -20.51 -2.04
C ASN A 69 4.82 -20.86 -2.12
N ARG A 70 5.61 -20.08 -2.86
CA ARG A 70 7.07 -20.19 -2.95
C ARG A 70 7.71 -19.25 -1.93
N ILE A 71 8.51 -19.80 -1.01
CA ILE A 71 9.49 -19.01 -0.24
C ILE A 71 10.64 -18.64 -1.19
N SER A 72 11.13 -17.40 -1.15
CA SER A 72 12.28 -17.02 -1.95
C SER A 72 13.58 -17.53 -1.29
N LEU A 73 14.21 -18.54 -1.89
CA LEU A 73 15.47 -19.11 -1.38
C LEU A 73 16.70 -18.18 -1.51
N LEU A 74 16.55 -17.01 -2.15
CA LEU A 74 17.66 -16.12 -2.49
C LEU A 74 17.40 -14.66 -2.08
N ASN A 75 16.92 -14.44 -0.85
CA ASN A 75 17.14 -13.21 -0.08
C ASN A 75 16.91 -13.53 1.41
N ASN A 76 17.57 -12.85 2.35
CA ASN A 76 17.53 -13.14 3.80
C ASN A 76 16.17 -12.88 4.51
N ASN A 77 15.10 -12.68 3.75
CA ASN A 77 13.75 -12.47 4.25
C ASN A 77 12.88 -13.66 3.82
N ASN A 78 12.38 -14.44 4.80
CA ASN A 78 11.47 -15.58 4.61
C ASN A 78 10.05 -15.18 4.11
N ASN A 79 9.96 -14.18 3.25
CA ASN A 79 8.71 -13.63 2.77
C ASN A 79 8.14 -14.50 1.64
N LYS A 80 6.92 -14.98 1.85
CA LYS A 80 6.07 -15.59 0.81
C LYS A 80 5.95 -14.63 -0.38
N ARG A 81 6.21 -15.12 -1.60
CA ARG A 81 6.02 -14.33 -2.82
C ARG A 81 4.56 -13.91 -2.97
N ASN A 82 4.34 -12.66 -3.39
CA ASN A 82 3.03 -12.11 -3.69
C ASN A 82 2.97 -11.50 -5.12
N TYR A 83 1.84 -10.89 -5.47
CA TYR A 83 1.60 -10.32 -6.80
C TYR A 83 2.58 -9.17 -7.18
N TRP A 84 3.09 -8.40 -6.20
CA TRP A 84 4.16 -7.42 -6.45
C TRP A 84 5.43 -8.09 -6.96
N ASN A 85 5.81 -9.24 -6.38
CA ASN A 85 6.98 -9.98 -6.83
C ASN A 85 6.80 -10.50 -8.27
N PHE A 86 5.58 -10.90 -8.65
CA PHE A 86 5.25 -11.27 -10.02
C PHE A 86 5.47 -10.09 -10.98
N PHE A 87 4.88 -8.92 -10.73
CA PHE A 87 5.05 -7.74 -11.60
C PHE A 87 6.51 -7.29 -11.71
N SER A 88 7.25 -7.27 -10.59
CA SER A 88 8.67 -6.87 -10.58
C SER A 88 9.57 -7.79 -11.43
N VAL A 89 9.16 -9.03 -11.68
CA VAL A 89 9.86 -9.97 -12.57
C VAL A 89 9.31 -9.90 -13.99
N ALA A 90 7.98 -9.91 -14.16
CA ALA A 90 7.33 -9.93 -15.47
C ALA A 90 7.65 -8.68 -16.32
N LEU A 91 7.83 -7.52 -15.68
CA LEU A 91 8.12 -6.25 -16.36
C LEU A 91 9.61 -5.89 -16.39
N LYS A 92 10.50 -6.73 -15.83
CA LYS A 92 11.94 -6.43 -15.68
C LYS A 92 12.63 -6.12 -17.01
N GLU A 93 12.21 -6.76 -18.09
CA GLU A 93 12.79 -6.60 -19.43
C GLU A 93 12.00 -5.59 -20.30
N SER A 94 10.88 -5.06 -19.80
CA SER A 94 10.05 -4.12 -20.55
C SER A 94 10.62 -2.70 -20.51
N LYS A 95 11.37 -2.31 -21.54
CA LYS A 95 11.84 -0.91 -21.69
C LYS A 95 10.71 0.13 -21.62
N ALA A 96 9.49 -0.25 -22.01
CA ALA A 96 8.34 0.64 -22.06
C ALA A 96 7.55 0.73 -20.74
N LEU A 97 7.68 -0.25 -19.83
CA LEU A 97 6.93 -0.30 -18.55
C LEU A 97 7.81 -0.40 -17.29
N TYR A 98 9.12 -0.60 -17.40
CA TYR A 98 10.00 -0.81 -16.24
C TYR A 98 10.11 0.40 -15.30
N ASP A 99 9.84 1.61 -15.78
CA ASP A 99 9.73 2.83 -14.97
C ASP A 99 8.64 2.71 -13.89
N THR A 100 7.54 2.01 -14.17
CA THR A 100 6.48 1.73 -13.17
C THR A 100 6.98 0.88 -12.01
N VAL A 101 7.93 -0.03 -12.29
CA VAL A 101 8.59 -0.86 -11.26
C VAL A 101 9.62 -0.03 -10.49
N LEU A 102 10.42 0.79 -11.20
CA LEU A 102 11.41 1.68 -10.59
C LEU A 102 10.79 2.69 -9.62
N TYR A 103 9.63 3.27 -9.96
CA TYR A 103 8.90 4.18 -9.07
C TYR A 103 8.65 3.55 -7.69
N VAL A 104 8.15 2.32 -7.67
CA VAL A 104 7.83 1.59 -6.43
C VAL A 104 9.08 1.13 -5.70
N LEU A 105 10.15 0.74 -6.40
CA LEU A 105 11.43 0.38 -5.80
C LEU A 105 12.12 1.58 -5.12
N ASN A 106 11.90 2.79 -5.63
CA ASN A 106 12.44 4.03 -5.07
C ASN A 106 11.57 4.62 -3.93
N SER A 107 10.37 4.08 -3.67
CA SER A 107 9.54 4.53 -2.55
C SER A 107 10.12 4.09 -1.21
N GLN A 108 10.37 5.05 -0.33
CA GLN A 108 10.83 4.84 1.04
C GLN A 108 9.67 4.70 2.05
N GLU A 109 8.46 5.08 1.64
CA GLU A 109 7.29 5.19 2.53
C GLU A 109 6.63 3.82 2.74
N VAL A 110 6.69 2.96 1.72
CA VAL A 110 5.97 1.67 1.66
C VAL A 110 6.94 0.50 1.79
N LYS A 111 6.78 -0.28 2.87
CA LYS A 111 7.80 -1.21 3.37
C LYS A 111 7.51 -2.67 3.03
N THR A 112 6.24 -3.06 3.00
CA THR A 112 5.82 -4.45 2.74
C THR A 112 5.71 -4.76 1.25
N SER A 113 5.81 -6.03 0.90
CA SER A 113 5.59 -6.48 -0.49
C SER A 113 4.13 -6.27 -0.93
N VAL A 114 3.16 -6.27 -0.01
CA VAL A 114 1.74 -6.04 -0.33
C VAL A 114 1.50 -4.55 -0.59
N GLY A 115 1.92 -3.67 0.32
CA GLY A 115 1.82 -2.23 0.12
C GLY A 115 2.51 -1.76 -1.15
N ARG A 116 3.68 -2.31 -1.50
CA ARG A 116 4.35 -2.01 -2.78
C ARG A 116 3.51 -2.42 -3.99
N GLY A 117 2.82 -3.55 -3.90
CA GLY A 117 1.81 -3.95 -4.89
C GLY A 117 0.66 -2.96 -5.00
N ARG A 118 0.14 -2.44 -3.88
CA ARG A 118 -0.91 -1.42 -3.89
C ARG A 118 -0.43 -0.10 -4.49
N LEU A 119 0.77 0.36 -4.10
CA LEU A 119 1.39 1.57 -4.66
C LEU A 119 1.59 1.42 -6.18
N PHE A 120 2.04 0.25 -6.63
CA PHE A 120 2.19 -0.07 -8.05
C PHE A 120 0.88 0.07 -8.82
N LEU A 121 -0.19 -0.55 -8.33
CA LEU A 121 -1.51 -0.51 -8.98
C LEU A 121 -2.06 0.92 -9.09
N ARG A 122 -1.89 1.72 -8.03
CA ARG A 122 -2.29 3.14 -7.98
C ARG A 122 -1.48 4.00 -8.95
N PHE A 123 -0.16 3.81 -8.98
CA PHE A 123 0.72 4.50 -9.91
C PHE A 123 0.35 4.18 -11.37
N CYS A 124 0.11 2.90 -11.69
CA CYS A 124 -0.25 2.49 -13.03
C CYS A 124 -1.62 3.03 -13.47
N LEU A 125 -2.59 3.11 -12.54
CA LEU A 125 -3.90 3.69 -12.82
C LEU A 125 -3.82 5.20 -13.06
N GLN A 126 -3.16 5.96 -12.16
CA GLN A 126 -3.02 7.40 -12.32
C GLN A 126 -2.27 7.81 -13.60
N ASN A 127 -1.40 6.94 -14.12
CA ASN A 127 -0.64 7.17 -15.35
C ASN A 127 -1.26 6.47 -16.59
N HIS A 128 -2.52 6.03 -16.54
CA HIS A 128 -3.28 5.44 -17.67
C HIS A 128 -2.60 4.23 -18.32
N ARG A 129 -1.92 3.40 -17.52
CA ARG A 129 -1.06 2.28 -17.99
C ARG A 129 -1.38 0.95 -17.30
N LEU A 130 -2.45 0.90 -16.51
CA LEU A 130 -2.83 -0.32 -15.79
C LEU A 130 -3.24 -1.45 -16.76
N GLY A 131 -3.93 -1.13 -17.86
CA GLY A 131 -4.24 -2.09 -18.93
C GLY A 131 -2.97 -2.73 -19.53
N ASP A 132 -2.03 -1.89 -19.99
CA ASP A 132 -0.77 -2.35 -20.62
C ASP A 132 0.10 -3.17 -19.68
N VAL A 133 0.20 -2.75 -18.42
CA VAL A 133 0.93 -3.45 -17.35
C VAL A 133 0.38 -4.86 -17.12
N ILE A 134 -0.94 -5.00 -17.07
CA ILE A 134 -1.59 -6.29 -16.86
C ILE A 134 -1.47 -7.17 -18.11
N GLN A 135 -1.74 -6.61 -19.29
CA GLN A 135 -1.59 -7.32 -20.56
C GLN A 135 -0.16 -7.85 -20.75
N GLN A 136 0.87 -7.00 -20.62
CA GLN A 136 2.25 -7.43 -20.79
C GLN A 136 2.69 -8.46 -19.73
N SER A 137 2.24 -8.32 -18.48
CA SER A 137 2.61 -9.23 -17.41
C SER A 137 2.06 -10.64 -17.63
N PHE A 138 0.80 -10.76 -18.08
CA PHE A 138 0.15 -12.05 -18.30
C PHE A 138 0.39 -12.67 -19.69
N MET A 139 0.85 -11.90 -20.69
CA MET A 139 1.35 -12.47 -21.95
C MET A 139 2.60 -13.36 -21.77
N THR A 140 3.38 -13.15 -20.71
CA THR A 140 4.65 -13.88 -20.50
C THR A 140 4.42 -15.21 -19.77
N THR A 141 3.88 -16.21 -20.47
CA THR A 141 3.47 -17.52 -19.90
C THR A 141 4.53 -18.19 -19.04
N LYS A 142 5.81 -18.08 -19.42
CA LYS A 142 6.94 -18.63 -18.64
C LYS A 142 7.06 -18.03 -17.24
N ILE A 143 6.73 -16.74 -17.07
CA ILE A 143 6.73 -16.06 -15.77
C ILE A 143 5.40 -16.30 -15.04
N VAL A 144 4.26 -16.27 -15.74
CA VAL A 144 2.95 -16.63 -15.16
C VAL A 144 3.03 -18.00 -14.47
N ASN A 145 3.51 -19.04 -15.16
CA ASN A 145 3.60 -20.40 -14.61
C ASN A 145 4.66 -20.56 -13.49
N GLN A 146 5.57 -19.60 -13.29
CA GLN A 146 6.46 -19.56 -12.13
C GLN A 146 5.75 -19.06 -10.87
N PHE A 147 4.76 -18.17 -11.02
CA PHE A 147 4.09 -17.47 -9.93
C PHE A 147 2.68 -18.00 -9.62
N TYR A 148 1.91 -18.44 -10.62
CA TYR A 148 0.55 -18.95 -10.48
C TYR A 148 0.48 -20.46 -10.75
N ILE A 149 -0.47 -21.18 -10.15
CA ILE A 149 -0.74 -22.60 -10.51
C ILE A 149 -1.24 -22.73 -11.95
N ASP A 150 -1.07 -23.92 -12.53
CA ASP A 150 -1.20 -24.13 -13.97
C ASP A 150 -2.69 -24.07 -14.39
N GLU A 151 -3.60 -24.38 -13.45
CA GLU A 151 -5.06 -24.25 -13.53
C GLU A 151 -5.58 -22.87 -13.09
N SER A 152 -4.71 -21.85 -12.98
CA SER A 152 -5.12 -20.50 -12.61
C SER A 152 -6.00 -19.87 -13.69
N PHE A 153 -7.03 -19.11 -13.31
CA PHE A 153 -7.87 -18.40 -14.28
C PHE A 153 -7.05 -17.38 -15.12
N TRP A 154 -5.91 -16.91 -14.63
CA TRP A 154 -4.95 -16.08 -15.37
C TRP A 154 -4.30 -16.79 -16.58
N THR A 155 -4.44 -18.11 -16.71
CA THR A 155 -4.00 -18.87 -17.91
C THR A 155 -5.10 -19.00 -18.97
N VAL A 156 -6.33 -18.53 -18.69
CA VAL A 156 -7.50 -18.64 -19.58
C VAL A 156 -7.78 -17.28 -20.25
N PRO A 157 -7.46 -17.10 -21.55
CA PRO A 157 -7.50 -15.78 -22.21
C PRO A 157 -8.83 -15.05 -22.03
N LYS A 158 -9.96 -15.75 -22.21
CA LYS A 158 -11.32 -15.19 -22.06
C LYS A 158 -11.55 -14.41 -20.75
N TYR A 159 -10.92 -14.80 -19.64
CA TYR A 159 -11.07 -14.09 -18.37
C TYR A 159 -10.10 -12.92 -18.24
N VAL A 160 -8.89 -13.08 -18.76
CA VAL A 160 -7.85 -12.03 -18.79
C VAL A 160 -8.27 -10.90 -19.72
N ASP A 161 -8.82 -11.21 -20.90
CA ASP A 161 -9.31 -10.24 -21.89
C ASP A 161 -10.42 -9.33 -21.34
N ARG A 162 -11.38 -9.90 -20.57
CA ARG A 162 -12.44 -9.14 -19.88
C ARG A 162 -11.86 -8.13 -18.89
N ILE A 163 -10.90 -8.57 -18.08
CA ILE A 163 -10.22 -7.71 -17.11
C ILE A 163 -9.47 -6.60 -17.86
N ILE A 164 -8.66 -6.95 -18.87
CA ILE A 164 -7.91 -5.98 -19.68
C ILE A 164 -8.83 -4.95 -20.34
N GLN A 165 -9.98 -5.38 -20.88
CA GLN A 165 -10.96 -4.48 -21.48
C GLN A 165 -11.52 -3.46 -20.46
N ALA A 166 -11.89 -3.91 -19.26
CA ALA A 166 -12.31 -3.01 -18.18
C ALA A 166 -11.16 -2.06 -17.76
N LEU A 167 -9.93 -2.55 -17.65
CA LEU A 167 -8.77 -1.71 -17.32
C LEU A 167 -8.48 -0.63 -18.38
N TYR A 168 -8.67 -0.93 -19.66
CA TYR A 168 -8.51 0.08 -20.72
C TYR A 168 -9.61 1.14 -20.71
N GLN A 169 -10.84 0.82 -20.27
CA GLN A 169 -11.88 1.83 -20.05
C GLN A 169 -11.47 2.84 -18.96
N LEU A 170 -10.65 2.46 -17.99
CA LEU A 170 -10.20 3.39 -16.95
C LEU A 170 -9.18 4.43 -17.44
N ASN A 171 -8.60 4.28 -18.64
CA ASN A 171 -7.57 5.21 -19.15
C ASN A 171 -8.11 6.60 -19.54
N ASP A 172 -9.42 6.75 -19.76
CA ASP A 172 -10.03 8.03 -20.13
C ASP A 172 -10.31 8.95 -18.91
N LEU A 173 -10.23 8.40 -17.70
CA LEU A 173 -10.56 9.06 -16.44
C LEU A 173 -9.38 9.88 -15.90
N ARG A 174 -9.65 10.89 -15.06
CA ARG A 174 -8.62 11.66 -14.36
C ARG A 174 -8.52 11.24 -12.90
N TYR A 175 -7.29 11.14 -12.40
CA TYR A 175 -6.98 10.56 -11.09
C TYR A 175 -6.01 11.41 -10.26
N ASP A 176 -6.24 11.50 -8.96
CA ASP A 176 -5.23 11.90 -7.96
C ASP A 176 -5.15 10.86 -6.82
N LEU A 177 -4.19 9.94 -6.94
CA LEU A 177 -4.00 8.80 -6.03
C LEU A 177 -2.64 8.83 -5.32
N LEU A 178 -1.72 9.71 -5.74
CA LEU A 178 -0.35 9.73 -5.22
C LEU A 178 -0.10 10.87 -4.23
N SER A 179 -0.96 11.90 -4.20
CA SER A 179 -0.75 13.11 -3.39
C SER A 179 -0.97 12.91 -1.89
N ASN A 180 -1.85 11.98 -1.47
CA ASN A 180 -2.36 11.96 -0.09
C ASN A 180 -2.20 10.66 0.72
N SER A 181 -1.95 9.50 0.08
CA SER A 181 -2.22 8.21 0.73
C SER A 181 -1.22 7.07 0.46
N GLN A 182 0.08 7.35 0.59
CA GLN A 182 1.13 6.33 0.45
C GLN A 182 1.40 5.55 1.77
N TYR A 183 1.34 6.22 2.92
CA TYR A 183 1.79 5.66 4.22
C TYR A 183 0.98 4.47 4.78
N GLN A 184 -0.27 4.27 4.35
CA GLN A 184 -1.15 3.21 4.90
C GLN A 184 -1.25 1.96 4.02
N LEU A 185 -0.64 1.98 2.83
CA LEU A 185 -0.75 0.89 1.84
C LEU A 185 -0.23 -0.46 2.37
N ASP A 186 0.70 -0.44 3.32
CA ASP A 186 1.19 -1.64 4.02
C ASP A 186 0.12 -2.36 4.85
N VAL A 187 -0.97 -1.67 5.23
CA VAL A 187 -2.07 -2.21 6.05
C VAL A 187 -3.30 -2.45 5.18
N CYS A 188 -3.87 -1.39 4.59
CA CYS A 188 -5.13 -1.44 3.85
C CYS A 188 -5.08 -0.60 2.57
N TRP A 189 -6.16 -0.69 1.78
CA TRP A 189 -6.48 0.33 0.80
C TRP A 189 -6.91 1.63 1.51
N PRO A 190 -6.67 2.82 0.94
CA PRO A 190 -7.20 4.06 1.49
C PRO A 190 -8.72 4.05 1.56
N THR A 191 -9.28 4.67 2.59
CA THR A 191 -10.74 4.84 2.76
C THR A 191 -11.06 6.27 3.14
N THR A 192 -12.31 6.69 2.96
CA THR A 192 -12.81 8.01 3.39
C THR A 192 -12.50 8.29 4.86
N GLU A 193 -12.77 7.31 5.74
CA GLU A 193 -12.47 7.38 7.17
C GLU A 193 -10.96 7.55 7.46
N SER A 194 -10.10 6.91 6.67
CA SER A 194 -8.64 6.99 6.88
C SER A 194 -8.07 8.35 6.45
N LEU A 195 -8.69 8.99 5.46
CA LEU A 195 -8.41 10.38 5.04
C LEU A 195 -8.95 11.40 6.06
N GLU A 196 -10.17 11.23 6.56
CA GLU A 196 -10.75 12.15 7.57
C GLU A 196 -9.96 12.18 8.87
N ASN A 197 -9.50 11.02 9.35
CA ASN A 197 -8.65 10.92 10.54
C ASN A 197 -7.27 11.57 10.31
N ARG A 198 -6.79 11.62 9.06
CA ARG A 198 -5.60 12.40 8.68
C ARG A 198 -5.88 13.91 8.69
N SER A 199 -7.01 14.36 8.16
CA SER A 199 -7.39 15.78 8.22
C SER A 199 -7.44 16.29 9.66
N LYS A 200 -8.02 15.51 10.58
CA LYS A 200 -8.08 15.82 12.02
C LYS A 200 -6.71 15.85 12.71
N THR A 201 -5.73 15.06 12.25
CA THR A 201 -4.37 15.04 12.84
C THR A 201 -3.42 16.05 12.21
N ILE A 202 -3.74 16.61 11.03
CA ILE A 202 -2.99 17.69 10.38
C ILE A 202 -3.57 19.07 10.74
N SER A 203 -4.87 19.15 11.07
CA SER A 203 -5.52 20.40 11.49
C SER A 203 -5.12 20.90 12.89
N ASP A 204 -4.27 20.16 13.62
CA ASP A 204 -3.70 20.57 14.91
C ASP A 204 -2.26 21.14 14.74
N PRO A 205 -2.09 22.45 14.45
CA PRO A 205 -0.85 23.11 14.76
C PRO A 205 -0.72 23.18 16.29
N VAL A 206 0.34 22.55 16.83
CA VAL A 206 0.63 22.37 18.27
C VAL A 206 -0.01 21.13 18.90
N SER A 207 0.60 19.97 18.64
CA SER A 207 0.72 18.86 19.60
C SER A 207 2.17 18.35 19.69
N ARG A 208 3.12 19.29 19.92
CA ARG A 208 4.49 18.92 20.30
C ARG A 208 4.49 18.40 21.75
N MET A 209 4.81 17.13 21.91
CA MET A 209 5.25 16.48 23.17
C MET A 209 4.34 16.67 24.40
N ARG A 210 3.50 15.67 24.67
CA ARG A 210 3.30 15.20 26.05
C ARG A 210 3.82 13.78 26.19
N THR A 211 5.08 13.67 26.59
CA THR A 211 5.59 12.46 27.23
C THR A 211 4.85 12.29 28.56
N ASN A 212 4.17 11.16 28.77
CA ASN A 212 3.60 10.82 30.07
C ASN A 212 4.71 10.43 31.05
N SER A 213 5.39 11.42 31.60
CA SER A 213 6.32 11.26 32.72
C SER A 213 5.51 11.21 34.01
N VAL A 214 5.42 10.01 34.60
CA VAL A 214 4.89 9.86 35.96
C VAL A 214 5.87 10.53 36.93
N SER A 215 5.42 11.57 37.62
CA SER A 215 6.20 12.20 38.70
C SER A 215 5.25 12.65 39.79
N SER A 216 5.26 11.89 40.88
CA SER A 216 4.45 12.10 42.07
C SER A 216 4.96 13.31 42.86
N PHE A 217 4.14 14.36 42.96
CA PHE A 217 4.37 15.43 43.93
C PHE A 217 3.59 15.16 45.21
N LEU A 218 4.31 14.74 46.24
CA LEU A 218 3.84 14.76 47.62
C LEU A 218 3.78 16.23 48.09
N SER A 219 2.64 16.66 48.61
CA SER A 219 2.53 17.91 49.35
C SER A 219 2.76 17.63 50.83
N MET A 220 3.90 18.08 51.36
CA MET A 220 4.14 18.09 52.81
C MET A 220 3.42 19.28 53.45
N ASN A 221 2.54 18.99 54.41
CA ASN A 221 2.23 19.93 55.49
C ASN A 221 2.71 19.32 56.82
N SER A 222 3.38 20.14 57.61
CA SER A 222 4.10 19.78 58.84
C SER A 222 3.21 19.70 60.08
N VAL A 223 3.41 18.67 60.92
CA VAL A 223 3.37 18.77 62.39
C VAL A 223 4.37 17.76 62.99
N ASP A 224 5.00 18.15 64.10
CA ASP A 224 6.06 17.53 64.89
C ASP A 224 6.00 16.01 65.16
N SER A 225 7.17 15.35 65.19
CA SER A 225 7.84 14.94 66.45
C SER A 225 9.06 14.02 66.22
N GLN A 226 10.16 14.29 66.97
CA GLN A 226 11.13 13.35 67.58
C GLN A 226 11.47 12.02 66.84
N SER A 227 12.73 11.60 66.60
CA SER A 227 14.02 12.02 67.19
C SER A 227 15.22 11.31 66.49
N HIS A 228 16.45 11.70 66.85
CA HIS A 228 17.72 11.00 66.63
C HIS A 228 18.22 10.72 65.18
N ILE A 229 19.18 11.54 64.76
CA ILE A 229 20.27 11.16 63.84
C ILE A 229 21.59 11.42 64.56
N SER A 230 22.56 10.52 64.41
CA SER A 230 23.96 10.75 64.79
C SER A 230 24.93 10.14 63.76
N ILE A 231 26.11 10.76 63.67
CA ILE A 231 27.35 10.32 63.00
C ILE A 231 27.47 10.67 61.49
N VAL A 232 28.70 11.00 61.10
CA VAL A 232 29.09 11.86 59.95
C VAL A 232 30.02 11.07 58.97
N PRO A 233 30.94 11.62 58.13
CA PRO A 233 31.01 11.31 56.68
C PRO A 233 32.29 10.57 56.20
N GLU A 234 32.42 10.31 54.89
CA GLU A 234 33.66 10.27 54.04
C GLU A 234 33.41 9.51 52.70
N ILE A 235 34.20 9.55 51.60
CA ILE A 235 34.96 10.61 50.90
C ILE A 235 35.32 10.11 49.46
N SER A 236 35.75 10.99 48.52
CA SER A 236 36.43 10.69 47.22
C SER A 236 35.62 9.98 46.09
N ALA A 237 35.94 10.07 44.77
CA ALA A 237 36.81 10.97 43.98
C ALA A 237 36.43 10.94 42.46
N SER A 238 37.10 11.79 41.67
CA SER A 238 36.97 12.06 40.22
C SER A 238 37.36 10.88 39.28
N ILE A 239 37.02 10.90 37.98
CA ILE A 239 37.84 11.45 36.86
C ILE A 239 36.97 11.63 35.57
N PRO A 240 37.21 12.64 34.71
CA PRO A 240 36.47 12.87 33.46
C PRO A 240 37.08 12.23 32.19
N ILE A 241 36.29 12.23 31.10
CA ILE A 241 36.58 11.66 29.78
C ILE A 241 37.32 12.66 28.88
N THR A 242 38.32 12.20 28.11
CA THR A 242 38.89 12.93 26.97
C THR A 242 38.68 12.18 25.65
N ALA A 243 38.29 12.93 24.62
CA ALA A 243 38.14 12.43 23.25
C ALA A 243 39.47 12.42 22.50
N THR A 244 39.61 11.52 21.52
CA THR A 244 40.68 11.59 20.51
C THR A 244 40.06 11.56 19.13
N LEU A 245 40.46 12.52 18.31
CA LEU A 245 39.97 12.79 16.97
C LEU A 245 41.22 12.78 16.07
N PHE A 246 41.28 11.91 15.05
CA PHE A 246 42.35 11.97 14.07
C PHE A 246 41.86 11.83 12.62
N ARG A 247 42.46 12.67 11.78
CA ARG A 247 42.21 12.83 10.35
C ARG A 247 43.23 12.00 9.55
N VAL A 248 42.78 11.54 8.37
CA VAL A 248 43.49 11.58 7.07
C VAL A 248 44.95 11.09 7.04
N LEU A 249 45.17 9.95 6.39
CA LEU A 249 45.71 9.91 5.02
C LEU A 249 44.94 8.86 4.21
#